data_AF-A0A194X0B0-F1
#
_entry.id   AF-A0A194X0B0-F1
#
_cell.length_a   1.000
_cell.length_b   1.000
_cell.length_c   1.000
_cell.angle_alpha   90.00
_cell.angle_beta   90.00
_cell.angle_gamma   90.00
#
_symmetry.space_group_name_H-M   'P 1'
#
loop_
_entity.id
_entity.type
_entity.pdbx_description
1 polymer ?
#
loop_
_entity_poly.entity_id
_entity_poly.type
_entity_poly.pdbx_seq_one_letter_code
_entity_poly.pdbx_strand_id
1 'polypeptide(L)' 'FLLKLMVAIHIIGGQPARSPEIGSIKVRNSFTLSRNIFVINGRVAIVTTYNKSLKRRGKIEYVFRCFSD' A
#
# COMPACT_ATOMS: atom_id res chain seq x y z
N PHE A 1 -0.80 -13.23 -9.07
CA PHE A 1 -1.25 -12.65 -7.79
C PHE A 1 -1.11 -11.12 -7.77
N LEU A 2 0.11 -10.57 -7.92
CA LEU A 2 0.37 -9.11 -7.88
C LEU A 2 -0.49 -8.30 -8.87
N LEU A 3 -0.60 -8.75 -10.13
CA LEU A 3 -1.42 -8.09 -11.14
C LEU A 3 -2.89 -7.94 -10.70
N LYS A 4 -3.49 -8.99 -10.11
CA LYS A 4 -4.88 -8.96 -9.63
C LYS A 4 -5.03 -7.93 -8.50
N LEU A 5 -4.05 -7.84 -7.61
CA LEU A 5 -4.03 -6.86 -6.53
C LEU A 5 -3.89 -5.43 -7.08
N MET A 6 -3.03 -5.20 -8.07
CA MET A 6 -2.87 -3.90 -8.72
C MET A 6 -4.17 -3.45 -9.40
N VAL A 7 -4.83 -4.38 -10.10
CA VAL A 7 -6.13 -4.13 -10.74
C VAL A 7 -7.19 -3.81 -9.69
N ALA A 8 -7.26 -4.55 -8.58
CA ALA A 8 -8.20 -4.26 -7.49
C ALA A 8 -7.95 -2.87 -6.87
N ILE A 9 -6.68 -2.51 -6.62
CA ILE A 9 -6.30 -1.17 -6.10
C ILE A 9 -6.71 -0.08 -7.08
N HIS A 10 -6.55 -0.31 -8.38
CA HIS A 10 -6.89 0.68 -9.40
C HIS A 10 -8.41 0.87 -9.54
N ILE A 11 -9.17 -0.22 -9.54
CA ILE A 11 -10.63 -0.16 -9.71
C ILE A 11 -11.30 0.46 -8.48
N ILE A 12 -10.84 0.12 -7.27
CA ILE A 12 -11.56 0.45 -6.04
C ILE A 12 -10.92 1.66 -5.31
N GLY A 13 -9.59 1.78 -5.35
CA GLY A 13 -8.84 2.85 -4.68
C GLY A 13 -8.47 4.03 -5.58
N GLY A 14 -8.97 4.06 -6.82
CA GLY A 14 -8.76 5.14 -7.78
C GLY A 14 -7.37 5.11 -8.43
N GLN A 15 -6.58 6.18 -8.24
CA GLN A 15 -5.30 6.34 -8.93
C GLN A 15 -4.39 5.13 -8.68
N PRO A 16 -3.85 4.50 -9.73
CA PRO A 16 -3.00 3.33 -9.57
C PRO A 16 -1.81 3.70 -8.69
N ALA A 17 -1.47 2.83 -7.75
CA ALA A 17 -0.30 3.02 -6.91
C ALA A 17 0.94 3.20 -7.81
N ARG A 18 1.73 4.24 -7.56
CA ARG A 18 2.92 4.50 -8.40
C ARG A 18 3.92 3.36 -8.18
N SER A 19 4.76 3.09 -9.19
CA SER A 19 5.73 1.97 -9.20
C SER A 19 6.43 1.69 -7.86
N PRO A 20 6.88 2.70 -7.07
CA PRO A 20 7.52 2.47 -5.77
C PRO A 20 6.56 2.00 -4.66
N GLU A 21 5.31 2.42 -4.69
CA GLU A 21 4.28 2.03 -3.72
C GLU A 21 3.89 0.58 -3.91
N ILE A 22 3.70 0.13 -5.17
CA ILE A 22 3.32 -1.25 -5.50
C ILE A 22 4.41 -2.24 -5.10
N GLY A 23 5.67 -1.92 -5.41
CA GLY A 23 6.81 -2.76 -5.04
C GLY A 23 7.01 -2.88 -3.53
N SER A 24 6.41 -1.98 -2.73
CA SER A 24 6.53 -1.98 -1.27
C SER A 24 5.41 -2.74 -0.54
N ILE A 25 4.41 -3.26 -1.29
CA ILE A 25 3.30 -4.03 -0.72
C ILE A 25 3.80 -5.40 -0.24
N LYS A 26 3.46 -5.71 1.00
CA LYS A 26 3.81 -6.89 1.78
C LYS A 26 2.52 -7.50 2.31
N VAL A 27 2.16 -8.64 1.74
CA VAL A 27 0.93 -9.37 2.09
C VAL A 27 1.08 -10.08 3.44
N ARG A 28 2.29 -10.53 3.76
CA ARG A 28 2.62 -11.27 4.98
C ARG A 28 3.79 -10.60 5.71
N ASN A 29 3.80 -10.72 7.03
CA ASN A 29 4.94 -10.36 7.85
C ASN A 29 6.13 -11.27 7.48
N SER A 30 7.31 -10.69 7.34
CA SER A 30 8.58 -11.41 7.41
C SER A 30 9.25 -11.13 8.76
N PHE A 31 10.36 -11.80 9.03
CA PHE A 31 11.16 -11.55 10.24
C PHE A 31 11.61 -10.09 10.37
N THR A 32 11.83 -9.41 9.25
CA THR A 32 12.38 -8.05 9.20
C THR A 32 11.37 -6.98 8.77
N LEU A 33 10.21 -7.37 8.22
CA LEU A 33 9.26 -6.44 7.63
C LEU A 33 7.84 -6.79 8.02
N SER A 34 7.09 -5.81 8.50
CA SER A 34 5.65 -5.95 8.73
C SER A 34 4.87 -5.86 7.43
N ARG A 35 3.76 -6.59 7.38
CA ARG A 35 2.73 -6.49 6.34
C ARG A 35 2.09 -5.11 6.41
N ASN A 36 1.53 -4.69 5.29
CA ASN A 36 0.87 -3.40 5.13
C ASN A 36 -0.53 -3.52 4.53
N ILE A 37 -1.13 -4.70 4.68
CA ILE A 37 -2.54 -4.97 4.36
C ILE A 37 -3.29 -5.28 5.66
N PHE A 38 -4.31 -4.48 5.94
CA PHE A 38 -5.10 -4.52 7.16
C PHE A 38 -6.59 -4.59 6.85
N VAL A 39 -7.37 -5.05 7.81
CA VAL A 39 -8.83 -4.88 7.81
C VAL A 39 -9.14 -3.87 8.91
N ILE A 40 -9.71 -2.73 8.54
CA ILE A 40 -10.02 -1.61 9.44
C ILE A 40 -11.51 -1.31 9.23
N ASN A 41 -12.29 -1.39 10.30
CA ASN A 41 -13.75 -1.18 10.27
C ASN A 41 -14.47 -2.04 9.20
N GLY A 42 -14.08 -3.32 9.08
CA GLY A 42 -14.63 -4.24 8.09
C GLY A 42 -14.11 -4.06 6.67
N ARG A 43 -13.28 -3.04 6.40
CA ARG A 43 -12.76 -2.72 5.07
C ARG A 43 -11.30 -3.07 4.94
N VAL A 44 -10.91 -3.57 3.77
CA VAL A 44 -9.49 -3.79 3.49
C VAL A 44 -8.82 -2.43 3.31
N ALA A 45 -7.63 -2.27 3.89
CA ALA A 45 -6.82 -1.08 3.78
C ALA A 45 -5.36 -1.46 3.48
N ILE A 46 -4.74 -0.73 2.56
CA ILE A 46 -3.33 -0.88 2.18
C ILE A 46 -2.58 0.39 2.57
N VAL A 47 -1.52 0.23 3.35
CA VAL A 47 -0.72 1.33 3.92
C VAL A 47 0.70 1.29 3.40
N THR A 48 0.98 2.00 2.31
CA THR A 48 2.32 2.04 1.72
C THR A 48 3.11 3.26 2.20
N THR A 49 4.44 3.19 2.14
CA THR A 49 5.32 4.32 2.45
C THR A 49 5.83 4.96 1.18
N TYR A 50 5.79 6.29 1.12
CA TYR A 50 6.25 7.03 -0.05
C TYR A 50 7.76 7.30 0.04
N ASN A 51 8.58 6.40 -0.51
CA ASN A 51 10.06 6.47 -0.39
C ASN A 51 10.70 7.75 -0.95
N LYS A 52 10.04 8.49 -1.86
CA LYS A 52 10.58 9.76 -2.39
C LYS A 52 10.60 10.85 -1.32
N SER A 53 9.61 10.88 -0.44
CA SER A 53 9.58 11.82 0.71
C SER A 53 10.69 11.53 1.69
N LEU A 54 10.94 10.25 1.99
CA LEU A 54 12.02 9.80 2.85
C LEU A 54 13.38 10.23 2.28
N LYS A 55 13.63 9.96 1.00
CA LYS A 55 14.90 10.32 0.34
C LYS A 55 15.14 11.84 0.25
N ARG A 56 14.09 12.65 0.12
CA ARG A 56 14.22 14.11 -0.03
C ARG A 56 14.19 14.88 1.28
N ARG A 57 13.41 14.43 2.26
CA ARG A 57 13.08 15.20 3.46
C ARG A 57 13.37 14.45 4.76
N GLY A 58 13.87 13.22 4.71
CA GLY A 58 14.07 12.36 5.89
C GLY A 58 12.78 11.96 6.59
N LYS A 59 11.61 12.23 5.99
CA LYS A 59 10.29 12.01 6.59
C LYS A 59 9.60 10.83 5.91
N ILE A 60 9.06 9.91 6.72
CA ILE A 60 8.19 8.85 6.23
C ILE A 60 6.80 9.43 6.03
N GLU A 61 6.33 9.44 4.79
CA GLU A 61 4.93 9.70 4.46
C GLU A 61 4.20 8.39 4.18
N TYR A 62 3.03 8.22 4.78
CA TYR A 62 2.18 7.06 4.60
C TYR A 62 1.07 7.38 3.59
N VAL A 63 0.82 6.45 2.68
CA VAL A 63 -0.28 6.50 1.72
C VAL A 63 -1.29 5.45 2.13
N PHE A 64 -2.50 5.91 2.47
CA PHE A 64 -3.59 5.06 2.91
C PHE A 64 -4.59 4.84 1.76
N ARG A 65 -4.88 3.57 1.44
CA ARG A 65 -5.87 3.20 0.43
C ARG A 65 -6.88 2.25 1.04
N CYS A 66 -8.14 2.68 1.14
CA CYS A 66 -9.24 1.86 1.65
C CYS A 66 -10.06 1.34 0.48
N PHE A 67 -10.45 0.07 0.53
CA PHE A 67 -11.40 -0.49 -0.41
C PHE A 67 -12.82 -0.15 0.05
N SER A 68 -13.56 0.56 -0.79
CA SER A 68 -14.99 0.83 -0.57
C SER A 68 -15.81 -0.43 -0.86
N ASP A 69 -16.94 -0.57 -0.17
CA ASP A 69 -17.98 -1.58 -0.44
C ASP A 69 -18.59 -1.41 -1.84
#